data_AF-A0A1G2TIH1-F1
#
_entry.id   AF-A0A1G2TIH1-F1
#
_cell.length_a   1.000
_cell.length_b   1.000
_cell.length_c   1.000
_cell.angle_alpha   90.00
_cell.angle_beta   90.00
_cell.angle_gamma   90.00
#
_symmetry.space_group_name_H-M   'P 1'
#
loop_
_entity.id
_entity.type
_entity.pdbx_description
1 polymer ?
#
loop_
_entity_poly.entity_id
_entity_poly.type
_entity_poly.pdbx_seq_one_letter_code
_entity_poly.pdbx_strand_id
1 'polypeptide(L)'
;MNALLENKKAIVALVVLVLGFFIYSMVVGPQKTPTAGETSPGEDLVKTAEKLSSINFDQALFKTSGYKSLIDWSPAVPAQPTGRANPFEVIGRD
;
A
#
# COMPACT_ATOMS: atom_id res chain seq x y z
N MET A 1 48.09 18.50 36.09
CA MET A 1 47.19 19.57 35.59
C MET A 1 47.91 20.72 34.90
N ASN A 2 49.25 20.85 34.98
CA ASN A 2 49.97 21.99 34.37
C ASN A 2 50.23 21.84 32.86
N ALA A 3 50.37 20.61 32.35
CA ALA A 3 50.55 20.34 30.91
C ALA A 3 49.34 20.75 30.04
N LEU A 4 48.14 20.78 30.63
CA LEU A 4 46.88 21.22 29.99
C LEU A 4 46.83 22.75 29.79
N LEU A 5 47.45 23.51 30.70
CA LEU A 5 47.47 24.98 30.65
C LEU A 5 48.59 25.50 29.75
N GLU A 6 49.71 24.79 29.70
CA GLU A 6 50.89 25.17 28.92
C GLU A 6 50.67 25.02 27.40
N ASN A 7 49.90 23.99 26.99
CA ASN A 7 49.62 23.69 25.58
C ASN A 7 48.19 24.02 25.15
N LYS A 8 47.60 25.08 25.73
CA LYS A 8 46.19 25.46 25.53
C LYS A 8 45.80 25.58 24.05
N LYS A 9 46.71 26.05 23.19
CA LYS A 9 46.49 26.16 21.74
C LYS A 9 46.38 24.79 21.05
N ALA A 10 47.22 23.83 21.44
CA ALA A 10 47.19 22.48 20.88
C ALA A 10 45.92 21.72 21.29
N ILE A 11 45.46 21.92 22.52
CA ILE A 11 44.21 21.35 23.02
C ILE A 11 42.99 21.95 22.31
N VAL A 12 42.96 23.27 22.12
CA VAL A 12 41.91 23.92 21.34
C VAL A 12 41.89 23.41 19.91
N ALA A 13 43.06 23.25 19.27
CA ALA A 13 43.15 22.70 17.91
C ALA A 13 42.63 21.25 17.84
N LEU A 14 42.97 20.40 18.81
CA LEU A 14 42.47 19.03 18.91
C LEU A 14 40.94 18.99 19.06
N VAL A 15 40.40 19.82 19.95
CA VAL A 15 38.95 19.93 20.20
C VAL A 15 38.21 20.38 18.94
N VAL A 16 38.75 21.37 18.23
CA VAL A 16 38.18 21.85 16.95
C VAL A 16 38.21 20.76 15.89
N LEU A 17 39.29 19.96 15.82
CA LEU A 17 39.40 18.86 14.85
C LEU A 17 38.37 17.76 15.16
N VAL A 18 38.20 17.38 16.42
CA VAL A 18 37.21 16.38 16.85
C VAL A 18 35.78 16.88 16.60
N LEU A 19 35.49 18.14 16.91
CA LEU A 19 34.20 18.77 16.60
C LEU A 19 33.95 18.83 15.09
N GLY A 20 34.95 19.22 14.30
CA GLY A 20 34.86 19.24 12.85
C GLY A 20 34.57 17.87 12.26
N PHE A 21 35.22 16.82 12.78
CA PHE A 21 34.97 15.44 12.38
C PHE A 21 33.55 14.97 12.75
N PHE A 22 33.04 15.34 13.93
CA PHE A 22 31.67 15.03 14.35
C PHE A 22 30.62 15.73 13.49
N ILE A 23 30.83 16.99 13.15
CA ILE A 23 29.93 17.74 12.25
C ILE A 23 29.97 17.12 10.85
N TYR A 24 31.17 16.80 10.35
CA TYR A 24 31.35 16.16 9.04
C TYR A 24 30.66 14.79 8.99
N SER A 25 30.80 13.95 10.02
CA SER A 25 30.16 12.62 10.05
C SER A 25 28.65 12.68 10.23
N MET A 26 28.12 13.74 10.85
CA MET A 26 26.67 13.97 10.96
C MET A 26 26.06 14.41 9.62
N VAL A 27 26.79 15.20 8.81
CA VAL A 27 26.28 15.72 7.53
C VAL A 27 26.60 14.81 6.34
N VAL A 28 27.76 14.15 6.36
CA VAL A 28 28.31 13.30 5.27
C VAL A 28 28.42 11.84 5.71
N GLY A 29 27.66 11.44 6.74
CA GLY A 29 27.52 10.05 7.12
C GLY A 29 26.89 9.26 5.96
N PRO A 30 27.18 7.94 5.84
CA PRO A 30 26.58 7.12 4.81
C PRO A 30 25.06 7.22 4.94
N GLN A 31 24.41 7.80 3.94
CA GLN A 31 22.97 7.70 3.80
C GLN A 31 22.64 6.21 3.85
N LYS A 32 21.81 5.80 4.80
CA LYS A 32 21.20 4.48 4.78
C LYS A 32 20.50 4.37 3.44
N THR A 33 21.13 3.70 2.48
CA THR A 33 20.49 3.31 1.25
C THR A 33 19.22 2.59 1.69
N PRO A 34 18.03 3.02 1.26
CA PRO A 34 16.85 2.22 1.53
C PRO A 34 17.13 0.89 0.83
N THR A 35 17.37 -0.15 1.63
CA THR A 35 17.28 -1.52 1.14
C THR A 35 15.91 -1.58 0.47
N ALA A 36 15.90 -1.75 -0.86
CA ALA A 36 14.68 -1.98 -1.60
C ALA A 36 13.98 -3.12 -0.85
N GLY A 37 12.85 -2.78 -0.22
CA GLY A 37 12.19 -3.66 0.72
C GLY A 37 11.98 -5.01 0.05
N GLU A 38 12.38 -6.06 0.73
CA GLU A 38 11.88 -7.40 0.45
C GLU A 38 10.37 -7.32 0.63
N THR A 39 9.64 -7.06 -0.46
CA THR A 39 8.19 -7.13 -0.44
C THR A 39 7.85 -8.56 -0.04
N SER A 40 7.27 -8.73 1.14
CA SER A 40 6.89 -10.05 1.62
C SER A 40 5.94 -10.66 0.58
N PRO A 41 6.21 -11.88 0.07
CA PRO A 41 5.31 -12.54 -0.87
C PRO A 41 3.88 -12.56 -0.31
N GLY A 42 2.95 -11.87 -0.98
CA GLY A 42 1.54 -11.78 -0.57
C GLY A 42 1.12 -10.46 0.09
N GLU A 43 2.05 -9.54 0.39
CA GLU A 43 1.70 -8.22 0.92
C GLU A 43 0.78 -7.43 -0.03
N ASP A 44 0.98 -7.57 -1.34
CA ASP A 44 0.12 -6.94 -2.37
C ASP A 44 -1.30 -7.51 -2.35
N LEU A 45 -1.47 -8.80 -2.05
CA LEU A 45 -2.79 -9.43 -1.94
C LEU A 45 -3.54 -8.94 -0.71
N VAL A 46 -2.85 -8.83 0.44
CA VAL A 46 -3.44 -8.28 1.67
C VAL A 46 -3.85 -6.83 1.45
N LYS A 47 -2.97 -6.00 0.88
CA LYS A 47 -3.29 -4.59 0.54
C LYS A 47 -4.47 -4.49 -0.43
N THR A 48 -4.56 -5.40 -1.40
CA THR A 48 -5.68 -5.42 -2.35
C THR A 48 -6.97 -5.85 -1.66
N ALA A 49 -6.93 -6.85 -0.79
CA ALA A 49 -8.09 -7.30 -0.03
C ALA A 49 -8.62 -6.21 0.91
N GLU A 50 -7.74 -5.48 1.59
CA GLU A 50 -8.10 -4.33 2.44
C GLU A 50 -8.72 -3.18 1.63
N LYS A 51 -8.18 -2.90 0.43
CA LYS A 51 -8.79 -1.92 -0.48
C LYS A 51 -10.16 -2.37 -0.94
N LEU A 52 -10.33 -3.63 -1.31
CA LEU A 52 -11.63 -4.14 -1.77
C LEU A 52 -12.67 -4.19 -0.65
N SER A 53 -12.27 -4.58 0.56
CA SER A 53 -13.18 -4.65 1.72
C SER A 53 -13.63 -3.28 2.23
N SER A 54 -12.84 -2.23 1.97
CA SER A 54 -13.19 -0.85 2.31
C SER A 54 -14.07 -0.15 1.27
N ILE A 55 -14.25 -0.72 0.08
CA ILE A 55 -15.17 -0.19 -0.92
C ILE A 55 -16.60 -0.43 -0.42
N ASN A 56 -17.27 0.65 -0.02
CA ASN A 56 -18.68 0.64 0.27
C ASN A 56 -19.44 1.33 -0.87
N PHE A 57 -20.54 0.72 -1.31
CA PHE A 57 -21.39 1.28 -2.34
C PHE A 57 -22.50 2.10 -1.68
N ASP A 58 -22.58 3.39 -2.02
CA ASP A 58 -23.64 4.26 -1.51
C ASP A 58 -25.00 3.90 -2.14
N GLN A 59 -25.81 3.18 -1.37
CA GLN A 59 -27.16 2.80 -1.79
C GLN A 59 -28.14 3.98 -1.85
N ALA A 60 -27.80 5.15 -1.29
CA ALA A 60 -28.63 6.33 -1.42
C ALA A 60 -28.71 6.82 -2.87
N LEU A 61 -27.68 6.54 -3.69
CA LEU A 61 -27.66 6.85 -5.12
C LEU A 61 -28.92 6.31 -5.82
N PHE A 62 -29.33 5.08 -5.50
CA PHE A 62 -30.50 4.43 -6.10
C PHE A 62 -31.84 5.05 -5.69
N LYS A 63 -31.84 5.88 -4.64
CA LYS A 63 -33.03 6.58 -4.16
C LYS A 63 -33.20 7.96 -4.79
N THR A 64 -32.15 8.48 -5.46
CA THR A 64 -32.18 9.80 -6.08
C THR A 64 -33.22 9.88 -7.20
N SER A 65 -33.82 11.06 -7.40
CA SER A 65 -34.77 11.28 -8.49
C SER A 65 -34.12 11.06 -9.86
N GLY A 66 -32.84 11.41 -10.00
CA GLY A 66 -32.07 11.19 -11.23
C GLY A 66 -31.97 9.71 -11.58
N TYR A 67 -31.52 8.87 -10.64
CA TYR A 67 -31.43 7.43 -10.86
C TYR A 67 -32.79 6.81 -11.20
N LYS A 68 -33.86 7.20 -10.49
CA LYS A 68 -35.22 6.70 -10.76
C LYS A 68 -35.81 7.16 -12.09
N SER A 69 -35.25 8.20 -12.70
CA SER A 69 -35.68 8.69 -14.02
C SER A 69 -34.96 7.99 -15.18
N LEU A 70 -33.96 7.15 -14.90
CA LEU A 70 -33.26 6.39 -15.93
C LEU A 70 -34.20 5.37 -16.56
N ILE A 71 -34.22 5.36 -17.88
CA ILE A 71 -34.96 4.40 -18.69
C ILE A 71 -33.99 3.30 -19.10
N ASP A 72 -34.37 2.05 -18.88
CA ASP A 72 -33.64 0.90 -19.40
C ASP A 72 -33.92 0.75 -20.89
N TRP A 73 -32.88 0.91 -21.71
CA TRP A 73 -32.91 0.75 -23.16
C TRP A 73 -32.31 -0.59 -23.62
N SER A 74 -32.00 -1.47 -22.67
CA SER A 74 -31.48 -2.80 -23.02
C SER A 74 -32.57 -3.64 -23.72
N PRO A 75 -32.18 -4.51 -24.67
CA PRO A 75 -33.12 -5.45 -25.24
C PRO A 75 -33.61 -6.41 -24.16
N ALA A 76 -34.88 -6.81 -24.24
CA ALA A 76 -35.43 -7.82 -23.35
C ALA A 76 -34.58 -9.10 -23.41
N VAL A 77 -34.20 -9.61 -22.23
CA VAL A 77 -33.45 -10.87 -22.13
C VAL A 77 -34.37 -12.00 -22.59
N PRO A 78 -34.01 -12.78 -23.62
CA PRO A 78 -34.83 -13.89 -24.07
C PRO A 78 -34.91 -14.96 -22.98
N ALA A 79 -36.10 -15.50 -22.77
CA ALA A 79 -36.29 -16.63 -21.87
C ALA A 79 -35.41 -17.81 -22.31
N GLN A 80 -34.50 -18.22 -21.44
CA GLN A 80 -33.69 -19.42 -21.64
C GLN A 80 -34.51 -20.64 -21.23
N PRO A 81 -34.41 -21.76 -21.96
CA PRO A 81 -35.01 -23.01 -21.50
C PRO A 81 -34.46 -23.37 -20.13
N THR A 82 -35.36 -23.76 -19.22
CA THR A 82 -34.92 -24.33 -17.94
C THR A 82 -34.28 -25.67 -18.22
N GLY A 83 -33.06 -25.89 -17.70
CA GLY A 83 -32.38 -27.16 -17.82
C GLY A 83 -33.16 -28.29 -17.16
N ARG A 84 -32.69 -29.53 -17.35
CA ARG A 84 -33.24 -30.69 -16.63
C ARG A 84 -33.07 -30.49 -15.13
N ALA A 85 -34.03 -30.99 -14.34
CA ALA A 85 -33.94 -30.96 -12.88
C ALA A 85 -32.63 -31.60 -12.37
N ASN A 86 -32.20 -32.69 -13.02
CA ASN A 86 -30.88 -33.27 -12.84
C ASN A 86 -30.09 -33.23 -14.16
N PRO A 87 -29.01 -32.44 -14.25
CA PRO A 87 -28.17 -32.36 -15.45
C PRO A 87 -27.50 -33.69 -15.85
N PHE A 88 -27.37 -34.62 -14.90
CA PHE A 88 -26.64 -35.88 -15.07
C PHE A 88 -27.54 -37.11 -15.17
N GLU A 89 -28.86 -36.94 -15.14
CA GLU A 89 -29.76 -38.08 -15.25
C GLU A 89 -29.65 -38.71 -16.65
N VAL A 90 -29.73 -40.04 -16.73
CA VAL A 90 -29.56 -40.77 -18.01
C VAL A 90 -30.73 -40.43 -18.95
N ILE A 91 -30.45 -40.20 -20.23
CA ILE A 91 -31.47 -39.93 -21.26
C ILE A 91 -32.01 -41.28 -21.78
N GLY A 92 -33.34 -41.39 -21.93
CA GLY A 92 -33.97 -42.53 -22.62
C GLY A 92 -34.16 -43.79 -21.76
N ARG A 93 -34.41 -43.65 -20.47
CA ARG A 93 -34.82 -44.76 -19.62
C ARG A 93 -36.33 -44.69 -19.37
N ASP A 94 -37.10 -45.38 -20.20
CA ASP A 94 -38.50 -45.73 -19.95
C ASP A 94 -38.57 -47.02 -19.12
#